data_AF-A0A2U0S5G0-F1
#
_entry.id   AF-A0A2U0S5G0-F1
#
_cell.length_a   1.000
_cell.length_b   1.000
_cell.length_c   1.000
_cell.angle_alpha   90.00
_cell.angle_beta   90.00
_cell.angle_gamma   90.00
#
_symmetry.space_group_name_H-M   'P 1'
#
loop_
_entity.id
_entity.type
_entity.pdbx_description
1 polymer ?
#
loop_
_entity_poly.entity_id
_entity_poly.type
_entity_poly.pdbx_seq_one_letter_code
_entity_poly.pdbx_strand_id
1 'polypeptide(L)'
;MTVFIFVGIVAGVVYSVPPFRLRQTILKPLVNVSVGAVPILIVASFFNIFSFELLVLVLLIGLSTAANSLWEDLADYESDFAANARTLVVVLGFKRGFFITVLVGYLMVPLMVLVGILFQLSLLYFVILGVLIAFLSLRLIQHRNALFRSKNIESDTLLKLGEAFAKDFVIIALVHTANLMINGFLNYQQILF
;
A
#
# COMPACT_ATOMS: atom_id res chain seq x y z
N MET A 1 20.70 -1.63 -14.55
CA MET A 1 19.66 -2.68 -14.68
C MET A 1 20.00 -3.93 -13.88
N THR A 2 21.14 -4.59 -14.13
CA THR A 2 21.55 -5.84 -13.47
C THR A 2 21.56 -5.76 -11.94
N VAL A 3 22.01 -4.63 -11.38
CA VAL A 3 22.00 -4.39 -9.92
C VAL A 3 20.58 -4.42 -9.34
N PHE A 4 19.61 -3.76 -9.99
CA PHE A 4 18.23 -3.72 -9.49
C PHE A 4 17.53 -5.08 -9.59
N ILE A 5 17.79 -5.84 -10.65
CA ILE A 5 17.29 -7.22 -10.78
C ILE A 5 17.86 -8.09 -9.66
N PHE A 6 19.16 -8.00 -9.40
CA PHE A 6 19.82 -8.73 -8.32
C PHE A 6 19.22 -8.37 -6.95
N VAL A 7 19.03 -7.07 -6.67
CA VAL A 7 18.38 -6.61 -5.43
C VAL A 7 16.96 -7.17 -5.29
N GLY A 8 16.18 -7.20 -6.37
CA GLY A 8 14.84 -7.79 -6.37
C GLY A 8 14.83 -9.28 -6.04
N ILE A 9 15.76 -10.05 -6.62
CA ILE A 9 15.90 -11.48 -6.32
C ILE A 9 16.30 -11.69 -4.86
N VAL A 10 17.29 -10.94 -4.37
CA VAL A 10 17.75 -11.04 -2.98
C VAL A 10 16.61 -10.68 -2.01
N ALA A 11 15.87 -9.60 -2.28
CA ALA A 11 14.72 -9.21 -1.46
C ALA A 11 13.65 -10.33 -1.43
N GLY A 12 13.34 -10.94 -2.57
CA GLY A 12 12.37 -12.04 -2.66
C GLY A 12 12.81 -13.31 -1.90
N VAL A 13 14.10 -13.66 -1.97
CA VAL A 13 14.66 -14.81 -1.24
C VAL A 13 14.62 -14.54 0.27
N VAL A 14 15.10 -13.37 0.71
CA VAL A 14 15.12 -13.00 2.13
C VAL A 14 13.68 -12.86 2.69
N TYR A 15 12.72 -12.45 1.86
CA TYR A 15 11.31 -12.37 2.22
C TYR A 15 10.68 -13.73 2.56
N SER A 16 10.99 -14.77 1.77
CA SER A 16 10.23 -16.04 1.79
C SER A 16 10.99 -17.25 2.35
N VAL A 17 12.33 -17.25 2.30
CA VAL A 17 13.16 -18.44 2.54
C VAL A 17 13.86 -18.35 3.91
N PRO A 18 14.04 -19.48 4.65
CA PRO A 18 14.92 -19.53 5.82
C PRO A 18 16.35 -19.06 5.52
N PRO A 19 17.07 -18.49 6.50
CA PRO A 19 16.71 -18.37 7.92
C PRO A 19 15.87 -17.13 8.26
N PHE A 20 15.75 -16.16 7.36
CA PHE A 20 15.15 -14.86 7.68
C PHE A 20 13.62 -14.85 7.63
N ARG A 21 13.01 -15.40 6.56
CA ARG A 21 11.55 -15.43 6.35
C ARG A 21 10.85 -14.14 6.78
N LEU A 22 11.29 -13.00 6.24
CA LEU A 22 10.84 -11.68 6.71
C LEU A 22 9.33 -11.45 6.57
N ARG A 23 8.63 -12.20 5.70
CA ARG A 23 7.16 -12.21 5.61
C ARG A 23 6.46 -12.45 6.94
N GLN A 24 7.05 -13.22 7.86
CA GLN A 24 6.46 -13.55 9.16
C GLN A 24 6.96 -12.64 10.29
N THR A 25 7.59 -11.51 9.96
CA THR A 25 8.23 -10.62 10.93
C THR A 25 7.68 -9.20 10.84
N ILE A 26 8.03 -8.38 11.83
CA ILE A 26 7.68 -6.95 11.90
C ILE A 26 8.23 -6.19 10.68
N LEU A 27 9.27 -6.71 10.02
CA LEU A 27 9.91 -6.10 8.86
C LEU A 27 9.17 -6.36 7.53
N LYS A 28 8.09 -7.16 7.51
CA LYS A 28 7.28 -7.45 6.31
C LYS A 28 6.97 -6.19 5.49
N PRO A 29 6.46 -5.07 6.08
CA PRO A 29 6.15 -3.86 5.32
C PRO A 29 7.39 -3.21 4.70
N LEU A 30 8.52 -3.22 5.40
CA LEU A 30 9.77 -2.63 4.92
C LEU A 30 10.31 -3.37 3.68
N VAL A 31 10.25 -4.70 3.69
CA VAL A 31 10.62 -5.49 2.51
C VAL A 31 9.67 -5.23 1.35
N ASN A 32 8.37 -5.08 1.64
CA ASN A 32 7.37 -4.78 0.63
C ASN A 32 7.54 -3.39 -0.01
N VAL A 33 8.21 -2.43 0.65
CA VAL A 33 8.68 -1.20 -0.02
C VAL A 33 9.60 -1.52 -1.20
N SER A 34 10.56 -2.43 -1.00
CA SER A 34 11.50 -2.81 -2.06
C SER A 34 10.81 -3.52 -3.21
N VAL A 35 9.82 -4.39 -2.92
CA VAL A 35 9.05 -5.11 -3.94
C VAL A 35 8.28 -4.15 -4.86
N GLY A 36 7.72 -3.07 -4.31
CA GLY A 36 7.07 -2.03 -5.11
C GLY A 36 8.05 -1.11 -5.86
N ALA A 37 9.17 -0.74 -5.23
CA ALA A 37 10.14 0.21 -5.77
C ALA A 37 11.01 -0.36 -6.91
N VAL A 38 11.44 -1.62 -6.79
CA VAL A 38 12.40 -2.24 -7.73
C VAL A 38 11.91 -2.29 -9.18
N PRO A 39 10.65 -2.66 -9.50
CA PRO A 39 10.16 -2.65 -10.87
C PRO A 39 10.30 -1.29 -11.55
N ILE A 40 10.02 -0.19 -10.84
CA ILE A 40 10.15 1.16 -11.38
C ILE A 40 11.61 1.52 -11.63
N LEU A 41 12.50 1.15 -10.70
CA LEU A 41 13.94 1.36 -10.84
C LEU A 41 14.53 0.55 -12.01
N ILE A 42 14.02 -0.65 -12.29
CA ILE A 42 14.41 -1.45 -13.45
C ILE A 42 14.04 -0.70 -14.74
N VAL A 43 12.80 -0.22 -14.86
CA VAL A 43 12.31 0.53 -16.02
C VAL A 43 13.08 1.84 -16.19
N ALA A 44 13.24 2.62 -15.12
CA ALA A 44 14.03 3.86 -15.10
C ALA A 44 15.48 3.62 -15.57
N SER A 45 16.10 2.56 -15.07
CA SER A 45 17.45 2.18 -15.49
C SER A 45 17.53 1.70 -16.94
N PHE A 46 16.49 1.06 -17.46
CA PHE A 46 16.45 0.59 -18.85
C PHE A 46 16.41 1.77 -19.83
N PHE A 47 15.60 2.77 -19.53
CA PHE A 47 15.49 3.99 -20.34
C PHE A 47 16.53 5.08 -19.98
N ASN A 48 17.36 4.83 -18.96
CA ASN A 48 18.32 5.79 -18.41
C ASN A 48 17.71 7.13 -18.00
N ILE A 49 16.49 7.08 -17.43
CA ILE A 49 15.76 8.25 -16.95
C ILE A 49 15.84 8.23 -15.43
N PHE A 50 16.62 9.14 -14.85
CA PHE A 50 16.69 9.35 -13.41
C PHE A 50 16.37 10.80 -13.13
N SER A 51 15.19 11.04 -12.56
CA SER A 51 14.69 12.36 -12.27
C SER A 51 14.06 12.41 -10.88
N PHE A 52 13.83 13.62 -10.38
CA PHE A 52 13.19 13.80 -9.08
C PHE A 52 11.76 13.25 -9.08
N GLU A 53 11.02 13.42 -10.18
CA GLU A 53 9.67 12.90 -10.36
C GLU A 53 9.64 11.37 -10.25
N LEU A 54 10.59 10.69 -10.90
CA LEU A 54 10.73 9.24 -10.78
C LEU A 54 11.07 8.78 -9.37
N LEU A 55 11.90 9.53 -8.63
CA LEU A 55 12.21 9.21 -7.24
C LEU A 55 10.96 9.30 -6.36
N VAL A 56 10.13 10.32 -6.55
CA VAL A 56 8.85 10.46 -5.85
C VAL A 56 7.88 9.34 -6.24
N LEU A 57 7.85 8.93 -7.51
CA LEU A 57 7.03 7.81 -7.97
C LEU A 57 7.49 6.47 -7.36
N VAL A 58 8.81 6.22 -7.31
CA VAL A 58 9.40 5.05 -6.64
C VAL A 58 9.00 5.01 -5.17
N LEU A 59 9.07 6.16 -4.49
CA LEU A 59 8.65 6.29 -3.10
C LEU A 59 7.15 6.02 -2.93
N LEU A 60 6.31 6.56 -3.82
CA LEU A 60 4.86 6.33 -3.79
C LEU A 60 4.53 4.84 -3.95
N ILE A 61 5.07 4.19 -4.97
CA ILE A 61 4.72 2.80 -5.25
C ILE A 61 5.32 1.86 -4.20
N GLY A 62 6.55 2.09 -3.75
CA GLY A 62 7.13 1.34 -2.64
C GLY A 62 6.30 1.45 -1.36
N LEU A 63 5.97 2.67 -0.92
CA LEU A 63 5.14 2.86 0.27
C LEU A 63 3.71 2.30 0.08
N SER A 64 3.17 2.31 -1.14
CA SER A 64 1.83 1.76 -1.43
C SER A 64 1.84 0.25 -1.26
N THR A 65 2.88 -0.43 -1.71
CA THR A 65 3.04 -1.88 -1.53
C THR A 65 3.21 -2.25 -0.06
N ALA A 66 3.94 -1.43 0.72
CA ALA A 66 4.05 -1.60 2.17
C ALA A 66 2.71 -1.39 2.89
N ALA A 67 1.94 -0.36 2.51
CA ALA A 67 0.61 -0.12 3.04
C ALA A 67 -0.35 -1.27 2.69
N ASN A 68 -0.31 -1.77 1.45
CA ASN A 68 -1.10 -2.91 1.03
C ASN A 68 -0.79 -4.17 1.84
N SER A 69 0.49 -4.40 2.16
CA SER A 69 0.90 -5.49 3.06
C SER A 69 0.31 -5.38 4.46
N LEU A 70 0.09 -4.16 4.98
CA LEU A 70 -0.53 -3.98 6.29
C LEU A 70 -2.04 -4.26 6.26
N TRP A 71 -2.69 -4.02 5.12
CA TRP A 71 -4.09 -4.41 4.91
C TRP A 71 -4.23 -5.92 4.75
N GLU A 72 -3.28 -6.58 4.07
CA GLU A 72 -3.17 -8.04 4.02
C GLU A 72 -3.02 -8.62 5.43
N ASP A 73 -2.09 -8.11 6.24
CA ASP A 73 -1.88 -8.55 7.64
C ASP A 73 -3.12 -8.39 8.52
N LEU A 74 -4.00 -7.42 8.21
CA LEU A 74 -5.28 -7.27 8.91
C LEU A 74 -6.30 -8.32 8.50
N ALA A 75 -6.36 -8.67 7.21
CA ALA A 75 -7.24 -9.71 6.71
C ALA A 75 -6.81 -11.09 7.22
N ASP A 76 -5.50 -11.34 7.26
CA ASP A 76 -4.92 -12.63 7.62
C ASP A 76 -4.61 -12.75 9.13
N TYR A 77 -5.04 -11.78 9.95
CA TYR A 77 -4.66 -11.69 11.37
C TYR A 77 -4.88 -12.99 12.15
N GLU A 78 -6.04 -13.66 11.99
CA GLU A 78 -6.32 -14.93 12.68
C GLU A 78 -5.36 -16.04 12.25
N SER A 79 -5.08 -16.12 10.94
CA SER A 79 -4.18 -17.12 10.36
C SER A 79 -2.74 -16.88 10.82
N ASP A 80 -2.27 -15.64 10.75
CA ASP A 80 -0.94 -15.23 11.18
C ASP A 80 -0.73 -15.44 12.68
N PHE A 81 -1.76 -15.15 13.48
CA PHE A 81 -1.74 -15.41 14.92
C PHE A 81 -1.64 -16.92 15.22
N ALA A 82 -2.45 -17.75 14.57
CA ALA A 82 -2.41 -19.20 14.73
C ALA A 82 -1.08 -19.82 14.26
N ALA A 83 -0.45 -19.22 13.25
CA ALA A 83 0.84 -19.64 12.72
C ALA A 83 2.05 -19.16 13.57
N ASN A 84 1.83 -18.48 14.69
CA ASN A 84 2.87 -17.82 15.50
C ASN A 84 3.74 -16.82 14.69
N ALA A 85 3.16 -16.20 13.67
CA ALA A 85 3.84 -15.13 12.94
C ALA A 85 3.96 -13.90 13.84
N ARG A 86 5.06 -13.15 13.65
CA ARG A 86 5.33 -11.89 14.37
C ARG A 86 5.21 -10.70 13.43
N THR A 87 4.15 -10.66 12.62
CA THR A 87 3.86 -9.50 11.75
C THR A 87 3.52 -8.26 12.58
N LEU A 88 3.65 -7.07 11.99
CA LEU A 88 3.48 -5.81 12.71
C LEU A 88 2.08 -5.71 13.36
N VAL A 89 1.04 -6.13 12.64
CA VAL A 89 -0.35 -6.12 13.12
C VAL A 89 -0.54 -7.10 14.28
N VAL A 90 0.04 -8.30 14.21
CA VAL A 90 -0.02 -9.31 15.28
C VAL A 90 0.68 -8.82 16.55
N VAL A 91 1.90 -8.29 16.42
CA VAL A 91 2.69 -7.83 17.57
C VAL A 91 2.03 -6.64 18.29
N LEU A 92 1.39 -5.74 17.53
CA LEU A 92 0.70 -4.57 18.11
C LEU A 92 -0.71 -4.91 18.62
N GLY A 93 -1.26 -6.05 18.21
CA GLY A 93 -2.65 -6.43 18.38
C GLY A 93 -3.56 -5.74 17.36
N PHE A 94 -4.63 -6.44 16.97
CA PHE A 94 -5.52 -6.08 15.86
C PHE A 94 -5.96 -4.61 15.87
N LYS A 95 -6.44 -4.09 17.01
CA LYS A 95 -6.97 -2.72 17.12
C LYS A 95 -5.90 -1.65 16.85
N ARG A 96 -4.69 -1.81 17.39
CA ARG A 96 -3.58 -0.87 17.15
C ARG A 96 -3.03 -1.02 15.75
N GLY A 97 -2.93 -2.25 15.26
CA GLY A 97 -2.56 -2.56 13.87
C GLY A 97 -3.50 -1.85 12.89
N PHE A 98 -4.82 -1.97 13.09
CA PHE A 98 -5.83 -1.30 12.27
C PHE A 98 -5.63 0.22 12.23
N PHE A 99 -5.41 0.85 13.39
CA PHE A 99 -5.17 2.30 13.44
C PHE A 99 -3.93 2.73 12.68
N ILE A 100 -2.84 1.99 12.81
CA ILE A 100 -1.61 2.28 12.08
C ILE A 100 -1.81 2.10 10.58
N THR A 101 -2.49 1.04 10.16
CA THR A 101 -2.77 0.80 8.74
C THR A 101 -3.60 1.94 8.13
N VAL A 102 -4.65 2.39 8.82
CA VAL A 102 -5.45 3.54 8.40
C VAL A 102 -4.62 4.83 8.37
N LEU A 103 -3.83 5.08 9.40
CA LEU A 103 -2.96 6.26 9.48
C LEU A 103 -1.97 6.29 8.32
N VAL A 104 -1.28 5.18 8.05
CA VAL A 104 -0.37 5.04 6.91
C VAL A 104 -1.10 5.34 5.61
N GLY A 105 -2.30 4.80 5.41
CA GLY A 105 -3.12 5.07 4.23
C GLY A 105 -3.41 6.57 4.02
N TYR A 106 -3.76 7.32 5.07
CA TYR A 106 -3.95 8.78 4.96
C TYR A 106 -2.65 9.54 4.74
N LEU A 107 -1.55 9.11 5.35
CA LEU A 107 -0.23 9.72 5.14
C LEU A 107 0.27 9.54 3.69
N MET A 108 -0.28 8.58 2.94
CA MET A 108 0.02 8.42 1.52
C MET A 108 -0.67 9.45 0.63
N VAL A 109 -1.77 10.07 1.06
CA VAL A 109 -2.55 11.00 0.23
C VAL A 109 -1.72 12.20 -0.25
N PRO A 110 -0.95 12.92 0.60
CA PRO A 110 -0.09 14.01 0.14
C PRO A 110 0.91 13.56 -0.93
N LEU A 111 1.42 12.34 -0.81
CA LEU A 111 2.36 11.78 -1.77
C LEU A 111 1.70 11.44 -3.11
N MET A 112 0.47 10.90 -3.09
CA MET A 112 -0.35 10.67 -4.29
C MET A 112 -0.65 11.99 -5.01
N VAL A 113 -1.02 13.04 -4.26
CA VAL A 113 -1.24 14.39 -4.81
C VAL A 113 0.05 14.94 -5.42
N LEU A 114 1.18 14.80 -4.73
CA LEU A 114 2.47 15.26 -5.23
C LEU A 114 2.84 14.57 -6.55
N VAL A 115 2.66 13.25 -6.67
CA VAL A 115 2.86 12.53 -7.94
C VAL A 115 1.92 13.06 -9.02
N GLY A 116 0.65 13.30 -8.71
CA GLY A 116 -0.29 13.88 -9.66
C GLY A 116 0.17 15.23 -10.21
N ILE A 117 0.73 16.10 -9.36
CA ILE A 117 1.25 17.41 -9.75
C ILE A 117 2.53 17.28 -10.58
N LEU A 118 3.50 16.49 -10.10
CA LEU A 118 4.80 16.32 -10.75
C LEU A 118 4.69 15.72 -12.16
N PHE A 119 3.77 14.76 -12.33
CA PHE A 119 3.50 14.13 -13.63
C PHE A 119 2.39 14.84 -14.42
N GLN A 120 1.95 16.03 -14.00
CA GLN A 120 0.94 16.86 -14.67
C GLN A 120 -0.32 16.07 -15.07
N LEU A 121 -0.80 15.19 -14.17
CA LEU A 121 -1.95 14.35 -14.44
C LEU A 121 -3.22 15.19 -14.57
N SER A 122 -4.19 14.67 -15.32
CA SER A 122 -5.43 15.40 -15.60
C SER A 122 -6.27 15.66 -14.33
N LEU A 123 -7.20 16.62 -14.40
CA LEU A 123 -8.14 16.88 -13.30
C LEU A 123 -8.92 15.63 -12.87
N LEU A 124 -9.20 14.72 -13.81
CA LEU A 124 -9.89 13.46 -13.55
C LEU A 124 -9.12 12.57 -12.56
N TYR A 125 -7.77 12.60 -12.59
CA TYR A 125 -6.95 11.89 -11.60
C TYR A 125 -7.29 12.33 -10.17
N PHE A 126 -7.33 13.65 -9.95
CA PHE A 126 -7.59 14.24 -8.64
C PHE A 126 -9.05 14.04 -8.20
N VAL A 127 -10.01 14.08 -9.13
CA VAL A 127 -11.42 13.79 -8.83
C VAL A 127 -11.57 12.35 -8.35
N ILE A 128 -11.00 11.37 -9.06
CA ILE A 128 -11.05 9.97 -8.66
C ILE A 128 -10.35 9.77 -7.31
N LEU A 129 -9.17 10.36 -7.10
CA LEU A 129 -8.48 10.30 -5.82
C LEU A 129 -9.35 10.86 -4.68
N GLY A 130 -10.00 12.01 -4.89
CA GLY A 130 -10.92 12.61 -3.93
C GLY A 130 -12.11 11.70 -3.60
N VAL A 131 -12.71 11.05 -4.60
CA VAL A 131 -13.80 10.08 -4.40
C VAL A 131 -13.33 8.88 -3.57
N LEU A 132 -12.14 8.34 -3.85
CA LEU A 132 -11.58 7.21 -3.09
C LEU A 132 -11.32 7.58 -1.62
N ILE A 133 -10.78 8.77 -1.36
CA ILE A 133 -10.55 9.27 0.00
C ILE A 133 -11.88 9.47 0.72
N ALA A 134 -12.86 10.08 0.06
CA ALA A 134 -14.19 10.29 0.61
C ALA A 134 -14.87 8.95 0.94
N PHE A 135 -14.76 7.97 0.04
CA PHE A 135 -15.27 6.62 0.25
C PHE A 135 -14.67 5.95 1.49
N LEU A 136 -13.34 5.96 1.64
CA LEU A 136 -12.67 5.41 2.81
C LEU A 136 -13.06 6.15 4.09
N SER A 137 -13.11 7.48 4.04
CA SER A 137 -13.48 8.35 5.17
C SER A 137 -14.91 8.07 5.64
N LEU A 138 -15.87 8.00 4.70
CA LEU A 138 -17.26 7.68 4.99
C LEU A 138 -17.39 6.30 5.63
N ARG A 139 -16.67 5.31 5.10
CA ARG A 139 -16.70 3.94 5.64
C ARG A 139 -16.14 3.87 7.06
N LEU A 140 -15.05 4.57 7.34
CA LEU A 140 -14.51 4.69 8.71
C LEU A 140 -15.49 5.38 9.66
N ILE A 141 -16.20 6.42 9.20
CA ILE A 141 -17.22 7.12 9.99
C ILE A 141 -18.42 6.21 10.28
N GLN A 142 -18.90 5.45 9.29
CA GLN A 142 -20.01 4.51 9.44
C GLN A 142 -19.69 3.45 10.50
N HIS A 143 -18.46 2.94 10.52
CA HIS A 143 -18.03 1.91 11.47
C HIS A 143 -17.33 2.46 12.72
N ARG A 144 -17.38 3.78 12.97
CA ARG A 144 -16.65 4.42 14.09
C ARG A 144 -17.04 3.88 15.46
N ASN A 145 -18.32 3.56 15.65
CA ASN A 145 -18.80 3.08 16.95
C ASN A 145 -18.23 1.68 17.26
N ALA A 146 -18.11 0.85 16.22
CA ALA A 146 -17.52 -0.48 16.34
C ALA A 146 -15.98 -0.42 16.55
N LEU A 147 -15.31 0.49 15.86
CA LEU A 147 -13.84 0.62 15.92
C LEU A 147 -13.33 1.32 17.18
N PHE A 148 -13.99 2.41 17.58
CA PHE A 148 -13.46 3.32 18.59
C PHE A 148 -14.16 3.23 19.95
N ARG A 149 -15.46 2.87 19.99
CA ARG A 149 -16.30 3.17 21.16
C ARG A 149 -16.61 1.98 22.06
N SER A 150 -16.47 0.74 21.60
CA SER A 150 -16.73 -0.42 22.46
C SER A 150 -15.47 -0.99 23.08
N LYS A 151 -15.48 -1.11 24.42
CA LYS A 151 -14.54 -1.93 25.19
C LYS A 151 -14.92 -3.43 25.18
N ASN A 152 -16.15 -3.77 24.76
CA ASN A 152 -16.75 -5.11 24.85
C ASN A 152 -17.29 -5.64 23.50
N ILE A 153 -16.74 -5.21 22.36
CA ILE A 153 -17.09 -5.89 21.09
C ILE A 153 -16.37 -7.24 21.04
N GLU A 154 -17.12 -8.27 20.68
CA GLU A 154 -16.58 -9.61 20.44
C GLU A 154 -15.45 -9.54 19.41
N SER A 155 -14.34 -10.22 19.69
CA SER A 155 -13.15 -10.22 18.83
C SER A 155 -13.51 -10.54 17.38
N ASP A 156 -14.44 -11.48 17.17
CA ASP A 156 -14.94 -11.91 15.86
C ASP A 156 -15.56 -10.76 15.04
N THR A 157 -16.25 -9.81 15.69
CA THR A 157 -16.86 -8.69 14.96
C THR A 157 -15.81 -7.68 14.49
N LEU A 158 -14.73 -7.50 15.25
CA LEU A 158 -13.60 -6.67 14.86
C LEU A 158 -12.81 -7.31 13.70
N LEU A 159 -12.61 -8.63 13.75
CA LEU A 159 -11.86 -9.37 12.73
C LEU A 159 -12.60 -9.36 11.38
N LYS A 160 -13.90 -9.63 11.39
CA LYS A 160 -14.76 -9.49 10.18
C LYS A 160 -14.74 -8.07 9.61
N LEU A 161 -14.65 -7.06 10.47
CA LEU A 161 -14.55 -5.68 10.04
C LEU A 161 -13.20 -5.41 9.36
N GLY A 162 -12.10 -5.93 9.90
CA GLY A 162 -10.77 -5.84 9.25
C GLY A 162 -10.75 -6.47 7.87
N GLU A 163 -11.32 -7.67 7.73
CA GLU A 163 -11.44 -8.36 6.44
C GLU A 163 -12.26 -7.52 5.44
N ALA A 164 -13.37 -6.93 5.89
CA ALA A 164 -14.17 -6.03 5.07
C ALA A 164 -13.37 -4.78 4.65
N PHE A 165 -12.64 -4.13 5.56
CA PHE A 165 -11.82 -2.97 5.20
C PHE A 165 -10.65 -3.32 4.28
N ALA A 166 -10.03 -4.48 4.45
CA ALA A 166 -8.97 -4.96 3.57
C ALA A 166 -9.49 -5.17 2.14
N LYS A 167 -10.68 -5.77 1.97
CA LYS A 167 -11.32 -5.92 0.65
C LYS A 167 -11.55 -4.59 -0.05
N ASP A 168 -12.06 -3.60 0.67
CA ASP A 168 -12.30 -2.27 0.10
C ASP A 168 -11.01 -1.54 -0.19
N PHE A 169 -9.97 -1.74 0.62
CA PHE A 169 -8.66 -1.21 0.30
C PHE A 169 -8.10 -1.81 -0.99
N VAL A 170 -8.28 -3.12 -1.23
CA VAL A 170 -7.89 -3.75 -2.51
C VAL A 170 -8.62 -3.07 -3.68
N ILE A 171 -9.91 -2.80 -3.56
CA ILE A 171 -10.68 -2.08 -4.59
C ILE A 171 -10.09 -0.67 -4.80
N ILE A 172 -9.86 0.08 -3.71
CA ILE A 172 -9.27 1.42 -3.76
C ILE A 172 -7.89 1.39 -4.45
N ALA A 173 -7.04 0.43 -4.09
CA ALA A 173 -5.70 0.28 -4.64
C ALA A 173 -5.74 -0.03 -6.14
N LEU A 174 -6.65 -0.93 -6.57
CA LEU A 174 -6.85 -1.24 -7.98
C LEU A 174 -7.35 -0.02 -8.78
N VAL A 175 -8.37 0.67 -8.28
CA VAL A 175 -8.92 1.87 -8.94
C VAL A 175 -7.88 2.98 -8.99
N HIS A 176 -7.14 3.23 -7.91
CA HIS A 176 -6.08 4.23 -7.88
C HIS A 176 -4.95 3.89 -8.86
N THR A 177 -4.52 2.63 -8.89
CA THR A 177 -3.45 2.17 -9.78
C THR A 177 -3.87 2.28 -11.25
N ALA A 178 -5.09 1.85 -11.58
CA ALA A 178 -5.64 1.99 -12.92
C ALA A 178 -5.76 3.47 -13.32
N ASN A 179 -6.24 4.32 -12.41
CA ASN A 179 -6.33 5.76 -12.61
C ASN A 179 -4.96 6.39 -12.88
N LEU A 180 -3.93 6.00 -12.13
CA LEU A 180 -2.55 6.45 -12.34
C LEU A 180 -2.02 6.01 -13.70
N MET A 181 -2.20 4.73 -14.07
CA MET A 181 -1.73 4.18 -15.35
C MET A 181 -2.41 4.83 -16.55
N ILE A 182 -3.74 4.97 -16.51
CA ILE A 182 -4.53 5.57 -17.61
C ILE A 182 -4.14 7.03 -17.77
N ASN A 183 -4.07 7.81 -16.69
CA ASN A 183 -3.68 9.21 -16.80
C ASN A 183 -2.22 9.38 -17.23
N GLY A 184 -1.31 8.51 -16.78
CA GLY A 184 0.07 8.49 -17.24
C GLY A 184 0.17 8.20 -18.74
N PHE A 185 -0.60 7.24 -19.25
CA PHE A 185 -0.66 6.94 -20.67
C PHE A 185 -1.25 8.09 -21.51
N LEU A 186 -2.37 8.66 -21.06
CA LEU A 186 -3.02 9.78 -21.75
C LEU A 186 -2.11 11.01 -21.81
N ASN A 187 -1.40 11.33 -20.72
CA ASN A 187 -0.48 12.45 -20.71
C ASN A 187 0.71 12.21 -21.66
N TYR A 188 1.24 10.98 -21.70
CA TYR A 188 2.29 10.62 -22.66
C TYR A 188 1.83 10.78 -24.12
N GLN A 189 0.58 10.40 -24.45
CA GLN A 189 0.04 10.60 -25.80
C GLN A 189 -0.14 12.07 -26.17
N GLN A 190 -0.59 12.92 -25.23
CA GLN A 190 -0.76 14.36 -25.47
C GLN A 190 0.56 15.10 -25.71
N ILE A 191 1.69 14.57 -25.26
CA ILE A 191 3.02 15.13 -25.53
C ILE A 191 3.52 14.78 -26.94
N LEU A 192 3.00 13.70 -27.54
CA LEU A 192 3.43 13.18 -28.85
C LEU A 192 2.62 13.73 -30.04
N PHE A 193 1.53 14.47 -29.79
CA PHE A 193 0.69 15.11 -30.79
C PHE A 193 0.64 16.62 -30.56
#